data_AF-A0A673BA56-F1
#
_entry.id   AF-A0A673BA56-F1
#
_cell.length_a   1.000
_cell.length_b   1.000
_cell.length_c   1.000
_cell.angle_alpha   90.00
_cell.angle_beta   90.00
_cell.angle_gamma   90.00
#
_symmetry.space_group_name_H-M   'P 1'
#
loop_
_entity.id
_entity.type
_entity.pdbx_description
1 polymer ?
#
loop_
_entity_poly.entity_id
_entity_poly.type
_entity_poly.pdbx_seq_one_letter_code
_entity_poly.pdbx_strand_id
1 'polypeptide(L)'
;LTDTSTGAPCEGDDVLARWSDGLLYLGNVKRVDGVKQCCLVRFEDNSEFWVLRKDIHSSLNMVLLCHYCHSSCLSYKHELNALPPPSITGYHPECHTPTIEPEADSDSWICRQCVFAVATKRGGALKRGRFARLMQFMKLRLPYQLSSLDWDPQHLTNQQQCYCYCAGPGE
;
A
#
# COMPACT_ATOMS: atom_id res chain seq x y z
N LEU A 1 25.84 -9.55 -13.74
CA LEU A 1 25.33 -9.22 -15.09
C LEU A 1 23.82 -9.17 -14.99
N THR A 2 23.28 -7.97 -15.27
CA THR A 2 21.86 -7.56 -15.32
C THR A 2 21.03 -7.77 -14.05
N ASP A 3 21.19 -6.85 -13.09
CA ASP A 3 20.21 -6.54 -12.05
C ASP A 3 19.10 -5.70 -12.67
N THR A 4 18.13 -6.36 -13.30
CA THR A 4 16.90 -5.73 -13.78
C THR A 4 15.95 -5.61 -12.61
N SER A 5 15.91 -4.42 -12.03
CA SER A 5 14.98 -3.96 -11.00
C SER A 5 13.52 -4.25 -11.37
N THR A 6 12.95 -5.33 -10.86
CA THR A 6 11.56 -5.75 -11.11
C THR A 6 10.60 -5.09 -10.11
N GLY A 7 9.59 -4.35 -10.62
CA GLY A 7 8.44 -3.84 -9.87
C GLY A 7 8.52 -2.39 -9.37
N ALA A 8 9.42 -1.56 -9.92
CA ALA A 8 9.43 -0.12 -9.63
C ALA A 8 8.39 0.63 -10.48
N PRO A 9 7.64 1.60 -9.92
CA PRO A 9 6.86 2.52 -10.74
C PRO A 9 7.78 3.17 -11.79
N CYS A 10 7.34 3.18 -13.04
CA CYS A 10 8.04 3.81 -14.15
C CYS A 10 7.43 5.18 -14.45
N GLU A 11 8.20 6.06 -15.08
CA GLU A 11 7.64 7.30 -15.63
C GLU A 11 6.53 6.98 -16.65
N GLY A 12 5.38 7.61 -16.49
CA GLY A 12 4.18 7.37 -17.29
C GLY A 12 3.17 6.40 -16.67
N ASP A 13 3.53 5.66 -15.61
CA ASP A 13 2.61 4.72 -14.96
C ASP A 13 1.47 5.43 -14.22
N ASP A 14 0.26 4.89 -14.35
CA ASP A 14 -0.87 5.27 -13.49
C ASP A 14 -0.85 4.46 -12.18
N VAL A 15 -0.89 5.18 -11.08
CA VAL A 15 -0.69 4.65 -9.73
C VAL A 15 -1.74 5.17 -8.76
N LEU A 16 -2.00 4.41 -7.69
CA LEU A 16 -2.71 4.91 -6.52
C LEU A 16 -1.70 5.32 -5.46
N ALA A 17 -1.72 6.58 -5.04
CA ALA A 17 -0.84 7.13 -4.01
C ALA A 17 -1.60 7.39 -2.71
N ARG A 18 -1.03 6.96 -1.58
CA ARG A 18 -1.57 7.21 -0.24
C ARG A 18 -1.16 8.60 0.26
N TRP A 19 -2.14 9.41 0.65
CA TRP A 19 -1.91 10.76 1.18
C TRP A 19 -1.87 10.80 2.71
N SER A 20 -1.57 11.98 3.28
CA SER A 20 -1.46 12.20 4.73
C SER A 20 -2.78 12.00 5.49
N ASP A 21 -3.92 12.03 4.79
CA ASP A 21 -5.24 11.70 5.34
C ASP A 21 -5.52 10.17 5.38
N GLY A 22 -4.58 9.36 4.89
CA GLY A 22 -4.67 7.91 4.81
C GLY A 22 -5.51 7.38 3.65
N LEU A 23 -6.04 8.24 2.77
CA LEU A 23 -6.80 7.88 1.57
C LEU A 23 -5.86 7.64 0.37
N LEU A 24 -6.40 6.95 -0.64
CA LEU A 24 -5.71 6.71 -1.92
C LEU A 24 -6.25 7.65 -2.99
N TYR A 25 -5.34 8.21 -3.77
CA TYR A 25 -5.62 9.13 -4.88
C TYR A 25 -4.97 8.61 -6.16
N LEU A 26 -5.68 8.72 -7.28
CA LEU A 26 -5.15 8.36 -8.59
C LEU A 26 -4.16 9.44 -9.06
N GLY A 27 -3.05 9.00 -9.62
CA GLY A 27 -2.06 9.90 -10.22
C GLY A 27 -1.19 9.20 -11.25
N ASN A 28 -0.42 10.01 -11.97
CA ASN A 28 0.49 9.58 -13.01
C ASN A 28 1.94 9.91 -12.62
N VAL A 29 2.83 8.93 -12.70
CA VAL A 29 4.25 9.11 -12.35
C VAL A 29 4.94 9.97 -13.41
N LYS A 30 5.52 11.09 -12.98
CA LYS A 30 6.27 12.02 -13.84
C LYS A 30 7.77 11.81 -13.76
N ARG A 31 8.29 11.44 -12.58
CA ARG A 31 9.72 11.19 -12.34
C ARG A 31 9.91 10.13 -11.27
N VAL A 32 11.02 9.40 -11.35
CA VAL A 32 11.41 8.38 -10.36
C VAL A 32 12.78 8.73 -9.79
N ASP A 33 12.88 8.82 -8.46
CA ASP A 33 14.14 8.96 -7.72
C ASP A 33 14.44 7.65 -7.00
N GLY A 34 15.30 6.83 -7.61
CA GLY A 34 15.75 5.55 -7.05
C GLY A 34 16.66 5.68 -5.82
N VAL A 35 17.28 6.85 -5.58
CA VAL A 35 18.14 7.06 -4.42
C VAL A 35 17.28 7.40 -3.20
N LYS A 36 16.32 8.30 -3.36
CA LYS A 36 15.40 8.70 -2.29
C LYS A 36 14.19 7.77 -2.14
N GLN A 37 14.07 6.76 -3.02
CA GLN A 37 12.94 5.83 -3.06
C GLN A 37 11.59 6.58 -3.10
N CYS A 38 11.48 7.59 -3.96
CA CYS A 38 10.26 8.37 -4.14
C CYS A 38 9.99 8.67 -5.63
N CYS A 39 8.75 8.99 -5.96
CA CYS A 39 8.35 9.37 -7.31
C CYS A 39 7.63 10.72 -7.27
N LEU A 40 7.83 11.54 -8.30
CA LEU A 40 7.01 12.72 -8.53
C LEU A 40 5.70 12.26 -9.19
N VAL A 41 4.58 12.43 -8.53
CA VAL A 41 3.26 12.01 -9.00
C VAL A 41 2.42 13.25 -9.30
N ARG A 42 1.82 13.29 -10.49
CA ARG A 42 0.79 14.28 -10.86
C ARG A 42 -0.60 13.69 -10.59
N PHE A 43 -1.41 14.38 -9.79
CA PHE A 43 -2.77 13.96 -9.46
C PHE A 43 -3.80 14.50 -10.46
N GLU A 44 -5.05 14.05 -10.35
CA GLU A 44 -6.17 14.44 -11.23
C GLU A 44 -6.46 15.95 -11.25
N ASP A 45 -6.14 16.66 -10.17
CA ASP A 45 -6.27 18.11 -10.06
C ASP A 45 -5.06 18.89 -10.62
N ASN A 46 -4.12 18.19 -11.27
CA ASN A 46 -2.84 18.67 -11.79
C ASN A 46 -1.81 19.09 -10.72
N SER A 47 -2.08 18.87 -9.43
CA SER A 47 -1.06 19.04 -8.40
C SER A 47 0.06 18.00 -8.56
N GLU A 48 1.28 18.36 -8.17
CA GLU A 48 2.46 17.49 -8.28
C GLU A 48 3.18 17.40 -6.93
N PHE A 49 3.35 16.19 -6.43
CA PHE A 49 4.05 15.95 -5.16
C PHE A 49 4.99 14.76 -5.24
N TRP A 50 6.07 14.83 -4.46
CA TRP A 50 6.94 13.69 -4.23
C TRP A 50 6.27 12.74 -3.24
N VAL A 51 6.05 11.50 -3.68
CA VAL A 51 5.44 10.44 -2.88
C VAL A 51 6.46 9.34 -2.67
N LEU A 52 6.61 8.89 -1.43
CA LEU A 52 7.49 7.77 -1.10
C LEU A 52 7.01 6.49 -1.78
N ARG A 53 7.93 5.66 -2.27
CA ARG A 53 7.59 4.42 -2.97
C ARG A 53 6.74 3.45 -2.13
N LYS A 54 6.89 3.47 -0.80
CA LYS A 54 6.05 2.68 0.13
C LYS A 54 4.56 3.06 0.09
N ASP A 55 4.27 4.28 -0.36
CA ASP A 55 2.92 4.85 -0.42
C ASP A 55 2.36 4.83 -1.86
N ILE A 56 3.05 4.22 -2.82
CA ILE A 56 2.63 4.09 -4.21
C ILE A 56 2.23 2.65 -4.51
N HIS A 57 1.06 2.47 -5.12
CA HIS A 57 0.55 1.20 -5.60
C HIS A 57 0.49 1.22 -7.14
N SER A 58 1.39 0.48 -7.79
CA SER A 58 1.40 0.33 -9.25
C SER A 58 0.44 -0.76 -9.72
N SER A 59 -0.17 -0.53 -10.87
CA SER A 59 -1.27 -1.34 -11.40
C SER A 59 -0.85 -2.46 -12.35
N LEU A 60 0.44 -2.58 -12.69
CA LEU A 60 0.91 -3.48 -13.74
C LEU A 60 2.12 -4.28 -13.27
N ASN A 61 1.89 -5.50 -12.78
CA ASN A 61 2.93 -6.53 -12.78
C ASN A 61 2.32 -7.85 -13.29
N MET A 62 2.74 -8.25 -14.49
CA MET A 62 2.43 -9.57 -15.07
C MET A 62 3.23 -10.71 -14.42
N VAL A 63 4.04 -10.41 -13.39
CA VAL A 63 4.77 -11.39 -12.57
C VAL A 63 4.19 -11.33 -11.15
N LEU A 64 3.74 -12.47 -10.63
CA LEU A 64 3.21 -12.60 -9.27
C LEU A 64 4.36 -12.45 -8.26
N LEU A 65 4.75 -11.21 -7.98
CA LEU A 65 5.70 -10.85 -6.95
C LEU A 65 4.96 -10.56 -5.65
N CYS A 66 5.55 -10.97 -4.53
CA CYS A 66 5.03 -10.65 -3.22
C CYS A 66 5.16 -9.14 -2.95
N HIS A 67 4.08 -8.48 -2.55
CA HIS A 67 4.05 -7.04 -2.30
C HIS A 67 5.15 -6.55 -1.33
N TYR A 68 5.50 -7.36 -0.32
CA TYR A 68 6.39 -6.94 0.75
C TYR A 68 7.87 -7.24 0.47
N CYS A 69 8.18 -8.40 -0.09
CA CYS A 69 9.56 -8.83 -0.32
C CYS A 69 10.00 -8.76 -1.78
N HIS A 70 9.08 -8.49 -2.70
CA HIS A 70 9.29 -8.44 -4.15
C HIS A 70 9.89 -9.73 -4.77
N SER A 71 9.91 -10.83 -4.03
CA SER A 71 10.27 -12.16 -4.54
C SER A 71 9.07 -12.82 -5.23
N SER A 72 9.34 -13.69 -6.21
CA SER A 72 8.31 -14.50 -6.86
C SER A 72 7.55 -15.33 -5.83
N CYS A 73 6.22 -15.22 -5.83
CA CYS A 73 5.36 -16.06 -5.02
C CYS A 73 4.37 -16.82 -5.93
N LEU A 74 3.99 -18.02 -5.52
CA LEU A 74 2.92 -18.79 -6.18
C LEU A 74 1.55 -18.55 -5.52
N SER A 75 1.47 -17.70 -4.49
CA SER A 75 0.39 -17.72 -3.50
C SER A 75 -0.58 -16.53 -3.57
N TYR A 76 -1.81 -16.85 -3.14
CA TYR A 76 -3.02 -16.01 -2.93
C TYR A 76 -3.13 -14.81 -3.88
N LYS A 77 -3.87 -15.05 -4.97
CA LYS A 77 -4.26 -14.00 -5.91
C LYS A 77 -5.51 -13.33 -5.38
N HIS A 78 -5.55 -12.01 -5.46
CA HIS A 78 -6.77 -11.27 -5.23
C HIS A 78 -7.07 -10.37 -6.42
N GLU A 79 -8.27 -10.50 -6.97
CA GLU A 79 -8.77 -9.68 -8.05
C GLU A 79 -9.94 -8.84 -7.49
N LEU A 80 -9.64 -7.59 -7.14
CA LEU A 80 -10.69 -6.66 -6.74
C LEU A 80 -11.20 -5.87 -7.93
N ASN A 81 -12.36 -6.29 -8.41
CA ASN A 81 -13.13 -5.53 -9.39
C ASN A 81 -13.64 -4.18 -8.86
N ALA A 82 -13.49 -3.90 -7.55
CA ALA A 82 -13.94 -2.66 -6.91
C ALA A 82 -12.91 -1.52 -6.92
N LEU A 83 -11.68 -1.75 -7.40
CA LEU A 83 -10.65 -0.73 -7.54
C LEU A 83 -10.07 -0.82 -8.97
N PRO A 84 -10.28 0.19 -9.83
CA PRO A 84 -9.60 0.25 -11.12
C PRO A 84 -8.17 0.82 -10.98
N PRO A 85 -7.15 0.21 -11.62
CA PRO A 85 -7.15 -1.09 -12.30
C PRO A 85 -7.06 -2.26 -11.30
N PRO A 86 -7.56 -3.46 -11.64
CA PRO A 86 -7.42 -4.65 -10.78
C PRO A 86 -5.94 -4.94 -10.53
N SER A 87 -5.49 -4.69 -9.29
CA SER A 87 -4.11 -4.92 -8.90
C SER A 87 -3.89 -6.41 -8.63
N ILE A 88 -3.42 -7.15 -9.63
CA ILE A 88 -2.95 -8.53 -9.40
C ILE A 88 -1.68 -8.44 -8.57
N THR A 89 -1.82 -8.55 -7.25
CA THR A 89 -0.71 -8.48 -6.29
C THR A 89 -0.63 -9.80 -5.56
N GLY A 90 0.57 -10.40 -5.54
CA GLY A 90 0.82 -11.63 -4.79
C GLY A 90 1.18 -11.33 -3.34
N TYR A 91 0.88 -12.27 -2.44
CA TYR A 91 1.27 -12.18 -1.03
C TYR A 91 1.71 -13.56 -0.53
N HIS A 92 2.91 -13.63 0.06
CA HIS A 92 3.23 -14.75 0.93
C HIS A 92 2.43 -14.63 2.24
N PRO A 93 1.92 -15.75 2.79
CA PRO A 93 1.16 -15.75 4.03
C PRO A 93 1.85 -15.01 5.18
N GLU A 94 3.13 -15.29 5.39
CA GLU A 94 4.00 -14.74 6.43
C GLU A 94 4.39 -13.29 6.19
N CYS A 95 4.35 -12.83 4.94
CA CYS A 95 4.68 -11.44 4.60
C CYS A 95 3.52 -10.47 4.88
N HIS A 96 2.29 -10.95 4.84
CA HIS A 96 1.12 -10.11 5.09
C HIS A 96 0.92 -9.88 6.60
N THR A 97 0.38 -8.71 6.97
CA THR A 97 0.05 -8.38 8.36
C THR A 97 -1.43 -8.04 8.53
N PRO A 98 -2.19 -8.83 9.31
CA PRO A 98 -1.81 -10.08 9.98
C PRO A 98 -1.56 -11.22 8.97
N THR A 99 -0.85 -12.26 9.40
CA THR A 99 -0.54 -13.45 8.57
C THR A 99 -1.79 -14.00 7.90
N ILE A 100 -1.67 -14.43 6.64
CA ILE A 100 -2.78 -15.09 5.93
C ILE A 100 -2.92 -16.50 6.49
N GLU A 101 -4.09 -16.83 7.02
CA GLU A 101 -4.38 -18.19 7.50
C GLU A 101 -4.47 -19.16 6.31
N PRO A 102 -3.86 -20.36 6.36
CA PRO A 102 -3.87 -21.33 5.27
C PRO A 102 -5.27 -21.74 4.80
N GLU A 103 -6.24 -21.78 5.72
CA GLU A 103 -7.64 -22.16 5.48
C GLU A 103 -8.50 -21.00 4.95
N ALA A 104 -7.93 -19.80 4.78
CA ALA A 104 -8.63 -18.71 4.15
C ALA A 104 -8.90 -19.08 2.68
N ASP A 105 -10.18 -19.25 2.34
CA ASP A 105 -10.62 -19.44 0.97
C ASP A 105 -10.05 -18.30 0.10
N SER A 106 -9.20 -18.66 -0.86
CA SER A 106 -8.44 -17.74 -1.70
C SER A 106 -9.34 -16.76 -2.43
N ASP A 107 -10.58 -17.17 -2.71
CA ASP A 107 -11.56 -16.38 -3.44
C ASP A 107 -12.27 -15.37 -2.53
N SER A 108 -12.15 -15.52 -1.21
CA SER A 108 -12.79 -14.69 -0.19
C SER A 108 -11.82 -13.81 0.60
N TRP A 109 -10.51 -14.09 0.54
CA TRP A 109 -9.53 -13.28 1.24
C TRP A 109 -9.37 -11.90 0.58
N ILE A 110 -9.18 -10.86 1.40
CA ILE A 110 -8.98 -9.49 0.94
C ILE A 110 -7.74 -8.93 1.65
N CYS A 111 -6.78 -8.43 0.89
CA CYS A 111 -5.55 -7.89 1.46
C CYS A 111 -5.80 -6.61 2.28
N ARG A 112 -4.87 -6.29 3.19
CA ARG A 112 -4.92 -5.11 4.04
C ARG A 112 -5.13 -3.83 3.24
N GLN A 113 -4.41 -3.65 2.13
CA GLN A 113 -4.48 -2.43 1.32
C GLN A 113 -5.88 -2.19 0.80
N CYS A 114 -6.49 -3.23 0.24
CA CYS A 114 -7.84 -3.15 -0.30
C CYS A 114 -8.91 -2.97 0.79
N VAL A 115 -8.76 -3.63 1.94
CA VAL A 115 -9.63 -3.38 3.10
C VAL A 115 -9.58 -1.90 3.49
N PHE A 116 -8.40 -1.30 3.59
CA PHE A 116 -8.25 0.10 3.93
C PHE A 116 -8.74 1.04 2.82
N ALA A 117 -8.51 0.72 1.55
CA ALA A 117 -8.99 1.51 0.42
C ALA A 117 -10.52 1.62 0.41
N VAL A 118 -11.22 0.51 0.69
CA VAL A 118 -12.68 0.48 0.69
C VAL A 118 -13.25 1.07 1.99
N ALA A 119 -12.67 0.72 3.15
CA ALA A 119 -13.23 1.05 4.44
C ALA A 119 -12.91 2.47 4.94
N THR A 120 -11.84 3.11 4.46
CA THR A 120 -11.47 4.47 4.86
C THR A 120 -12.29 5.49 4.08
N LYS A 121 -12.87 6.47 4.77
CA LYS A 121 -13.67 7.57 4.18
C LYS A 121 -13.33 8.87 4.91
N ARG A 122 -13.54 10.01 4.23
CA ARG A 122 -13.50 11.32 4.88
C ARG A 122 -14.52 11.36 6.02
N GLY A 123 -14.10 11.87 7.18
CA GLY A 123 -14.93 11.91 8.39
C GLY A 123 -14.98 10.60 9.19
N GLY A 124 -14.30 9.54 8.76
CA GLY A 124 -14.12 8.30 9.51
C GLY A 124 -14.41 7.04 8.72
N ALA A 125 -13.81 5.94 9.16
CA ALA A 125 -13.97 4.64 8.49
C ALA A 125 -15.38 4.03 8.66
N LEU A 126 -15.73 3.10 7.78
CA LEU A 126 -16.96 2.33 7.84
C LEU A 126 -17.12 1.63 9.20
N LYS A 127 -18.33 1.70 9.77
CA LYS A 127 -18.65 1.11 11.09
C LYS A 127 -19.39 -0.22 11.03
N ARG A 128 -19.91 -0.61 9.86
CA ARG A 128 -20.73 -1.82 9.66
C ARG A 128 -20.38 -2.54 8.35
N GLY A 129 -20.75 -3.81 8.25
CA GLY A 129 -20.51 -4.65 7.06
C GLY A 129 -19.17 -5.38 7.06
N ARG A 130 -18.93 -6.18 6.03
CA ARG A 130 -17.74 -7.04 5.88
C ARG A 130 -16.43 -6.25 5.98
N PHE A 131 -16.30 -5.16 5.23
CA PHE A 131 -15.09 -4.34 5.21
C PHE A 131 -14.80 -3.65 6.55
N ALA A 132 -15.83 -3.24 7.31
CA ALA A 132 -15.63 -2.67 8.65
C ALA A 132 -15.05 -3.71 9.62
N ARG A 133 -15.58 -4.95 9.60
CA ARG A 133 -15.09 -6.05 10.43
C ARG A 133 -13.66 -6.45 10.05
N LEU A 134 -13.38 -6.57 8.74
CA LEU A 134 -12.03 -6.84 8.25
C LEU A 134 -11.07 -5.72 8.66
N MET A 135 -11.47 -4.44 8.55
CA MET A 135 -10.61 -3.34 8.95
C MET A 135 -10.31 -3.37 10.45
N GLN A 136 -11.30 -3.69 11.29
CA GLN A 136 -11.08 -3.88 12.73
C GLN A 136 -10.08 -4.99 13.01
N PHE A 137 -10.22 -6.14 12.34
CA PHE A 137 -9.26 -7.24 12.44
C PHE A 137 -7.85 -6.83 12.01
N MET A 138 -7.71 -6.16 10.87
CA MET A 138 -6.43 -5.67 10.36
C MET A 138 -5.76 -4.69 11.35
N LYS A 139 -6.54 -3.87 12.06
CA LYS A 139 -6.04 -2.90 13.05
C LYS A 139 -5.50 -3.51 14.34
N LEU A 140 -5.69 -4.81 14.56
CA LEU A 140 -5.10 -5.53 15.71
C LEU A 140 -3.58 -5.66 15.61
N ARG A 141 -3.00 -5.48 14.41
CA ARG A 141 -1.56 -5.48 14.18
C ARG A 141 -1.12 -4.32 13.28
N LEU A 142 -0.01 -3.68 13.66
CA LEU A 142 0.66 -2.69 12.83
C LEU A 142 1.55 -3.39 11.81
N PRO A 143 1.59 -2.94 10.55
CA PRO A 143 2.46 -3.52 9.51
C PRO A 143 3.91 -2.98 9.58
N TYR A 144 4.29 -2.39 10.72
CA TYR A 144 5.61 -1.84 11.02
C TYR A 144 5.90 -1.97 12.51
N GLN A 145 7.17 -1.88 12.89
CA GLN A 145 7.60 -1.90 14.29
C GLN A 145 7.65 -0.47 14.84
N LEU A 146 6.96 -0.21 15.95
CA LEU A 146 6.98 1.13 16.57
C LEU A 146 8.38 1.54 17.05
N SER A 147 9.18 0.56 17.50
CA SER A 147 10.55 0.77 17.98
C SER A 147 11.55 1.08 16.87
N SER A 148 11.19 0.90 15.60
CA SER A 148 12.06 1.21 14.46
C SER A 148 11.81 2.60 13.88
N LEU A 149 10.99 3.42 14.55
CA LEU A 149 10.67 4.78 14.10
C LEU A 149 11.58 5.80 14.78
N ASP A 150 12.23 6.63 13.98
CA ASP A 150 13.11 7.69 14.44
C ASP A 150 12.30 8.97 14.59
N TRP A 151 11.81 9.18 15.81
CA TRP A 151 10.97 10.33 16.17
C TRP A 151 11.80 11.59 16.43
N ASP A 152 11.21 12.74 16.13
CA ASP A 152 11.70 14.01 16.65
C ASP A 152 11.57 14.08 18.19
N PRO A 153 12.28 15.03 18.85
CA PRO A 153 12.22 15.15 20.32
C PRO A 153 10.84 15.46 20.89
N GLN A 154 9.91 15.96 20.06
CA GLN A 154 8.55 16.33 20.47
C GLN A 154 7.55 15.19 20.24
N HIS A 155 8.00 14.09 19.63
CA HIS A 155 7.19 12.95 19.22
C HIS A 155 6.03 13.34 18.28
N LEU A 156 6.27 14.32 17.40
CA LEU A 156 5.27 14.79 16.42
C LEU A 156 5.45 14.07 15.09
N THR A 157 6.70 14.01 14.60
CA THR A 157 7.03 13.40 13.32
C THR A 157 8.11 12.32 13.45
N ASN A 158 8.13 11.37 12.52
CA ASN A 158 9.22 10.40 12.37
C ASN A 158 9.84 10.45 10.97
N GLN A 159 11.14 10.16 10.88
CA GLN A 159 11.89 10.19 9.61
C GLN A 159 11.30 9.25 8.56
N GLN A 160 10.72 8.13 8.98
CA GLN A 160 10.12 7.13 8.10
C GLN A 160 8.77 7.57 7.51
N GLN A 161 8.20 8.70 7.95
CA GLN A 161 6.86 9.17 7.60
C GLN A 161 5.82 8.03 7.67
N CYS A 162 5.83 7.32 8.80
CA CYS A 162 5.04 6.11 9.01
C CYS A 162 4.15 6.26 10.24
N TYR A 163 2.85 6.36 10.00
CA TYR A 163 1.85 6.62 11.03
C TYR A 163 0.63 5.73 10.86
N CYS A 164 -0.15 5.65 11.94
CA CYS A 164 -1.47 5.01 11.97
C CYS A 164 -1.44 3.52 11.58
N TYR A 165 -2.61 2.87 11.58
CA TYR A 165 -2.73 1.49 11.16
C TYR A 165 -2.44 1.28 9.66
N CYS A 166 -2.39 2.35 8.86
CA CYS A 166 -2.12 2.30 7.44
C CYS A 166 -0.63 2.34 7.08
N ALA A 167 0.25 2.73 8.01
CA ALA A 167 1.68 2.99 7.76
C ALA A 167 1.95 4.09 6.72
N GLY A 168 0.94 4.95 6.49
CA GLY A 168 1.04 6.07 5.58
C GLY A 168 1.75 7.27 6.19
N PRO A 169 1.96 8.32 5.38
CA PRO A 169 2.41 9.61 5.88
C PRO A 169 1.31 10.27 6.73
N GLY A 170 1.70 11.32 7.43
CA GLY A 170 0.87 12.11 8.33
C GLY A 170 1.59 13.41 8.68
N GLU A 171 0.82 14.42 9.03
CA GLU A 171 1.28 15.71 9.56
C GLU A 171 1.04 15.78 11.06
#